data_AF-A0A831WPM2-F1
#
_entry.id   AF-A0A831WPM2-F1
#
_cell.length_a   1.000
_cell.length_b   1.000
_cell.length_c   1.000
_cell.angle_alpha   90.00
_cell.angle_beta   90.00
_cell.angle_gamma   90.00
#
_symmetry.space_group_name_H-M   'P 1'
#
loop_
_entity.id
_entity.type
_entity.pdbx_description
1 polymer ?
#
loop_
_entity_poly.entity_id
_entity_poly.type
_entity_poly.pdbx_seq_one_letter_code
_entity_poly.pdbx_strand_id
1 'polypeptide(L)'
;MKRTILNNLIIAATLITSLAGIPSTADARQFTPAATLEEAEKVAKATYNFIAYKSPAFYGTKVEKHQRIGRLNQINKEVHRLEAAYGITLPRVNILHVTDTNRGFYNYRRDEIVFSTRKLEHTLRHEFAHVIDRRLEITGRNWHNLVRTMKQQYQFSPSDYALTNTEEYWAEAFAYFTAPDYGKNGQRFPEELERFIMNVIQQLRTIDAGQITCEC
;
A
#
# COMPACT_ATOMS: atom_id res chain seq x y z
N MET A 1 -19.89 7.01 51.51
CA MET A 1 -20.88 7.56 50.55
C MET A 1 -20.10 8.19 49.40
N LYS A 2 -19.93 7.49 48.28
CA LYS A 2 -20.78 7.48 47.07
C LYS A 2 -20.67 8.77 46.22
N ARG A 3 -19.92 8.65 45.13
CA ARG A 3 -20.02 9.28 43.79
C ARG A 3 -18.91 8.62 42.95
N THR A 4 -18.96 7.34 42.60
CA THR A 4 -19.85 6.62 41.66
C THR A 4 -19.77 7.14 40.22
N ILE A 5 -18.92 6.46 39.43
CA ILE A 5 -19.15 5.89 38.08
C ILE A 5 -19.28 6.81 36.85
N LEU A 6 -18.43 6.46 35.86
CA LEU A 6 -18.55 6.51 34.39
C LEU A 6 -19.63 7.39 33.76
N ASN A 7 -19.25 8.06 32.66
CA ASN A 7 -19.96 8.04 31.36
C ASN A 7 -19.02 8.68 30.32
N ASN A 8 -18.45 7.94 29.36
CA ASN A 8 -19.05 7.23 28.21
C ASN A 8 -18.80 8.02 26.92
N LEU A 9 -18.10 7.34 26.00
CA LEU A 9 -18.27 7.40 24.55
C LEU A 9 -19.51 8.19 24.11
N ILE A 10 -19.29 9.32 23.43
CA ILE A 10 -20.28 9.86 22.51
C ILE A 10 -19.97 9.30 21.13
N ILE A 11 -20.77 8.31 20.77
CA ILE A 11 -21.04 7.82 19.42
C ILE A 11 -22.14 8.72 18.83
N ALA A 12 -21.95 9.17 17.60
CA ALA A 12 -23.01 9.37 16.60
C ALA A 12 -22.33 9.36 15.22
N ALA A 13 -22.24 8.24 14.49
CA ALA A 13 -23.32 7.55 13.77
C ALA A 13 -24.00 8.42 12.69
N THR A 14 -23.27 8.67 11.61
CA THR A 14 -23.78 8.92 10.23
C THR A 14 -22.59 8.59 9.31
N LEU A 15 -22.50 7.48 8.57
CA LEU A 15 -23.45 6.84 7.66
C LEU A 15 -23.30 5.31 7.67
N ILE A 16 -24.40 4.58 7.90
CA ILE A 16 -24.55 3.21 7.40
C ILE A 16 -25.14 3.33 5.99
N THR A 17 -24.38 2.82 5.01
CA THR A 17 -24.75 2.22 3.70
C THR A 17 -23.88 2.67 2.53
N SER A 18 -22.57 2.40 2.60
CA SER A 18 -21.77 2.11 1.41
C SER A 18 -20.65 1.11 1.70
N LEU A 19 -20.99 -0.05 2.28
CA LEU A 19 -20.26 -1.29 1.94
C LEU A 19 -20.68 -1.80 0.53
N ALA A 20 -21.58 -1.09 -0.14
CA ALA A 20 -21.75 -1.15 -1.58
C ALA A 20 -20.61 -0.40 -2.25
N GLY A 21 -19.66 -1.17 -2.75
CA GLY A 21 -18.58 -0.71 -3.63
C GLY A 21 -17.21 -0.72 -2.96
N ILE A 22 -16.52 -1.86 -3.04
CA ILE A 22 -15.13 -1.77 -3.53
C ILE A 22 -15.23 -0.84 -4.74
N PRO A 23 -14.51 0.30 -4.81
CA PRO A 23 -14.65 1.23 -5.91
C PRO A 23 -14.67 0.43 -7.21
N SER A 24 -15.81 0.48 -7.91
CA SER A 24 -16.11 -0.40 -9.02
C SER A 24 -15.19 -0.04 -10.17
N THR A 25 -13.94 -0.52 -10.17
CA THR A 25 -12.93 -0.16 -11.17
C THR A 25 -13.04 1.32 -11.56
N ALA A 26 -13.22 2.20 -10.56
CA ALA A 26 -13.50 3.60 -10.80
C ALA A 26 -12.30 4.13 -11.58
N ASP A 27 -12.55 4.45 -12.85
CA ASP A 27 -11.61 4.78 -13.90
C ASP A 27 -10.14 4.59 -13.49
N ALA A 28 -9.59 3.41 -13.77
CA ALA A 28 -8.19 3.37 -14.14
C ALA A 28 -8.09 4.22 -15.42
N ARG A 29 -7.97 5.54 -15.27
CA ARG A 29 -7.70 6.48 -16.35
C ARG A 29 -6.69 5.78 -17.24
N GLN A 30 -6.99 5.70 -18.54
CA GLN A 30 -6.29 4.82 -19.46
C GLN A 30 -4.77 5.05 -19.32
N PHE A 31 -4.10 4.15 -18.59
CA PHE A 31 -2.66 4.27 -18.37
C PHE A 31 -2.00 4.12 -19.73
N THR A 32 -1.37 5.19 -20.19
CA THR A 32 -0.64 5.18 -21.44
C THR A 32 0.82 4.89 -21.10
N PRO A 33 1.36 3.72 -21.48
CA PRO A 33 2.76 3.41 -21.24
C PRO A 33 3.66 4.45 -21.91
N ALA A 34 4.75 4.83 -21.26
CA ALA A 34 5.76 5.68 -21.86
C ALA A 34 6.38 4.99 -23.09
N ALA A 35 6.62 5.75 -24.15
CA ALA A 35 7.24 5.26 -25.38
C ALA A 35 8.76 5.15 -25.22
N THR A 36 9.35 5.96 -24.33
CA THR A 36 10.79 5.95 -24.06
C THR A 36 11.11 5.68 -22.58
N LEU A 37 12.35 5.24 -22.32
CA LEU A 37 12.84 5.06 -20.96
C LEU A 37 12.88 6.38 -20.18
N GLU A 38 13.24 7.48 -20.85
CA GLU A 38 13.32 8.82 -20.26
C GLU A 38 11.96 9.30 -19.76
N GLU A 39 10.91 9.14 -20.57
CA GLU A 39 9.52 9.44 -20.17
C GLU A 39 9.08 8.59 -18.98
N ALA A 40 9.38 7.29 -19.00
CA ALA A 40 9.05 6.38 -17.89
C ALA A 40 9.75 6.82 -16.60
N GLU A 41 11.04 7.19 -16.68
CA GLU A 41 11.84 7.69 -15.56
C GLU A 41 11.31 9.02 -15.02
N LYS A 42 10.84 9.91 -15.90
CA LYS A 42 10.27 11.20 -15.49
C LYS A 42 9.03 11.00 -14.63
N VAL A 43 8.12 10.11 -15.05
CA VAL A 43 6.93 9.75 -14.28
C VAL A 43 7.34 9.17 -12.93
N ALA A 44 8.27 8.20 -12.93
CA ALA A 44 8.68 7.53 -11.72
C ALA A 44 9.42 8.45 -10.74
N LYS A 45 10.25 9.39 -11.22
CA LYS A 45 10.93 10.38 -10.35
C LYS A 45 9.97 11.37 -9.71
N ALA A 46 8.84 11.68 -10.35
CA ALA A 46 7.79 12.49 -9.73
C ALA A 46 7.17 11.77 -8.51
N THR A 47 7.15 10.44 -8.53
CA THR A 47 6.61 9.61 -7.44
C THR A 47 7.67 9.24 -6.38
N TYR A 48 8.89 8.87 -6.79
CA TYR A 48 9.89 8.25 -5.91
C TYR A 48 11.19 9.06 -5.73
N ASN A 49 11.23 10.32 -6.18
CA ASN A 49 12.38 11.22 -6.21
C ASN A 49 13.58 10.76 -7.08
N PHE A 50 14.01 9.50 -6.99
CA PHE A 50 15.13 8.94 -7.74
C PHE A 50 14.93 7.45 -8.11
N ILE A 51 15.49 7.05 -9.25
CA ILE A 51 15.44 5.66 -9.77
C ILE A 51 16.85 5.11 -9.95
N ALA A 52 17.12 3.96 -9.34
CA ALA A 52 18.34 3.19 -9.56
C ALA A 52 18.06 1.88 -10.30
N TYR A 53 18.76 1.68 -11.41
CA TYR A 53 18.82 0.40 -12.12
C TYR A 53 20.08 -0.41 -11.77
N LYS A 54 20.93 0.13 -10.91
CA LYS A 54 22.08 -0.61 -10.40
C LYS A 54 21.55 -1.56 -9.33
N SER A 55 21.98 -2.80 -9.37
CA SER A 55 21.80 -3.66 -8.21
C SER A 55 22.83 -3.27 -7.15
N PRO A 56 22.41 -2.89 -5.94
CA PRO A 56 23.33 -2.88 -4.81
C PRO A 56 23.82 -4.32 -4.62
N ALA A 57 25.11 -4.51 -4.36
CA ALA A 57 25.80 -5.82 -4.43
C ALA A 57 25.11 -6.98 -3.67
N PHE A 58 24.21 -6.67 -2.73
CA PHE A 58 23.47 -7.63 -1.90
C PHE A 58 21.98 -7.79 -2.22
N TYR A 59 21.40 -7.00 -3.14
CA TYR A 59 19.93 -6.89 -3.27
C TYR A 59 19.33 -7.52 -4.53
N GLY A 60 20.15 -7.94 -5.50
CA GLY A 60 19.66 -8.62 -6.71
C GLY A 60 20.65 -8.63 -7.87
N THR A 61 20.17 -8.89 -9.08
CA THR A 61 20.90 -8.68 -10.33
C THR A 61 20.44 -7.40 -11.02
N LYS A 62 21.35 -6.79 -11.78
CA LYS A 62 21.08 -5.58 -12.55
C LYS A 62 20.06 -5.89 -13.66
N VAL A 63 19.08 -5.01 -13.85
CA VAL A 63 18.14 -5.13 -14.98
C VAL A 63 18.81 -4.70 -16.28
N GLU A 64 18.72 -5.59 -17.27
CA GLU A 64 19.23 -5.38 -18.62
C GLU A 64 18.60 -4.16 -19.29
N LYS A 65 19.38 -3.38 -20.04
CA LYS A 65 18.94 -2.08 -20.60
C LYS A 65 17.62 -2.18 -21.37
N HIS A 66 17.48 -3.21 -22.20
CA HIS A 66 16.30 -3.43 -23.04
C HIS A 66 15.02 -3.76 -22.26
N GLN A 67 15.12 -4.18 -20.99
CA GLN A 67 13.97 -4.54 -20.16
C GLN A 67 13.46 -3.39 -19.29
N ARG A 68 14.28 -2.35 -19.09
CA ARG A 68 14.01 -1.28 -18.11
C ARG A 68 12.71 -0.54 -18.35
N ILE A 69 12.43 -0.19 -19.61
CA ILE A 69 11.20 0.52 -19.98
C ILE A 69 9.96 -0.32 -19.64
N GLY A 70 9.97 -1.61 -19.97
CA GLY A 70 8.88 -2.52 -19.66
C GLY A 70 8.64 -2.64 -18.16
N ARG A 71 9.72 -2.83 -17.38
CA ARG A 71 9.63 -2.90 -15.91
C ARG A 71 9.09 -1.61 -15.30
N LEU A 72 9.59 -0.46 -15.75
CA LEU A 72 9.19 0.81 -15.19
C LEU A 72 7.75 1.19 -15.57
N ASN A 73 7.33 0.90 -16.80
CA ASN A 73 5.92 1.05 -17.19
C ASN A 73 4.99 0.15 -16.37
N GLN A 74 5.43 -1.06 -16.01
CA GLN A 74 4.65 -1.96 -15.14
C GLN A 74 4.50 -1.37 -13.73
N ILE A 75 5.58 -0.84 -13.15
CA ILE A 75 5.59 -0.15 -11.84
C ILE A 75 4.66 1.07 -11.88
N ASN A 76 4.86 1.96 -12.85
CA ASN A 76 4.09 3.19 -13.00
C ASN A 76 2.59 2.90 -13.21
N LYS A 77 2.27 1.85 -13.99
CA LYS A 77 0.89 1.40 -14.19
C LYS A 77 0.24 0.98 -12.88
N GLU A 78 0.95 0.21 -12.07
CA GLU A 78 0.40 -0.31 -10.81
C GLU A 78 0.21 0.79 -9.77
N VAL A 79 1.16 1.72 -9.65
CA VAL A 79 0.98 2.91 -8.80
C VAL A 79 -0.20 3.74 -9.28
N HIS A 80 -0.24 4.07 -10.58
CA HIS A 80 -1.34 4.85 -11.13
C HIS A 80 -2.69 4.20 -10.88
N ARG A 81 -2.80 2.88 -11.07
CA ARG A 81 -4.01 2.11 -10.79
C ARG A 81 -4.40 2.21 -9.31
N LEU A 82 -3.45 2.01 -8.40
CA LEU A 82 -3.71 2.02 -6.96
C LEU A 82 -4.17 3.40 -6.50
N GLU A 83 -3.45 4.45 -6.91
CA GLU A 83 -3.76 5.84 -6.61
C GLU A 83 -5.13 6.24 -7.16
N ALA A 84 -5.43 5.89 -8.41
CA ALA A 84 -6.73 6.18 -9.03
C ALA A 84 -7.88 5.41 -8.36
N ALA A 85 -7.73 4.10 -8.15
CA ALA A 85 -8.78 3.25 -7.59
C ALA A 85 -9.18 3.70 -6.17
N TYR A 86 -8.20 4.16 -5.39
CA TYR A 86 -8.44 4.57 -4.00
C TYR A 86 -8.42 6.08 -3.82
N GLY A 87 -8.21 6.91 -4.85
CA GLY A 87 -8.12 8.36 -4.73
C GLY A 87 -7.08 8.83 -3.72
N ILE A 88 -5.93 8.14 -3.65
CA ILE A 88 -4.82 8.43 -2.73
C ILE A 88 -3.58 8.81 -3.54
N THR A 89 -2.63 9.48 -2.90
CA THR A 89 -1.24 9.55 -3.35
C THR A 89 -0.39 8.65 -2.46
N LEU A 90 0.40 7.76 -3.06
CA LEU A 90 1.32 6.92 -2.29
C LEU A 90 2.44 7.78 -1.68
N PRO A 91 2.89 7.50 -0.44
CA PRO A 91 3.98 8.26 0.15
C PRO A 91 5.26 8.16 -0.69
N ARG A 92 5.93 9.29 -0.90
CA ARG A 92 7.21 9.31 -1.61
C ARG A 92 8.30 8.62 -0.79
N VAL A 93 9.17 7.92 -1.50
CA VAL A 93 10.43 7.35 -0.98
C VAL A 93 11.61 8.10 -1.59
N ASN A 94 12.82 7.95 -1.04
CA ASN A 94 14.00 8.64 -1.56
C ASN A 94 14.49 8.05 -2.88
N ILE A 95 14.41 6.73 -3.00
CA ILE A 95 14.96 5.98 -4.13
C ILE A 95 14.19 4.70 -4.32
N LEU A 96 13.92 4.40 -5.58
CA LEU A 96 13.44 3.11 -6.00
C LEU A 96 14.52 2.34 -6.77
N HIS A 97 14.87 1.16 -6.28
CA HIS A 97 15.78 0.23 -6.95
C HIS A 97 14.98 -0.78 -7.79
N VAL A 98 15.23 -0.76 -9.09
CA VAL A 98 14.67 -1.72 -10.04
C VAL A 98 15.72 -2.78 -10.32
N THR A 99 15.60 -3.91 -9.63
CA THR A 99 16.55 -5.04 -9.67
C THR A 99 15.81 -6.35 -9.93
N ASP A 100 16.49 -7.32 -10.54
CA ASP A 100 15.97 -8.69 -10.60
C ASP A 100 16.38 -9.42 -9.32
N THR A 101 15.43 -9.60 -8.41
CA THR A 101 15.63 -10.30 -7.13
C THR A 101 14.46 -11.20 -6.82
N ASN A 102 14.68 -12.17 -5.93
CA ASN A 102 13.64 -13.10 -5.49
C ASN A 102 12.70 -12.48 -4.45
N ARG A 103 13.08 -11.38 -3.78
CA ARG A 103 12.31 -10.74 -2.71
C ARG A 103 12.42 -9.22 -2.81
N GLY A 104 11.29 -8.53 -2.64
CA GLY A 104 11.31 -7.10 -2.37
C GLY A 104 11.66 -6.84 -0.90
N PHE A 105 12.01 -5.60 -0.60
CA PHE A 105 12.01 -5.09 0.77
C PHE A 105 12.02 -3.56 0.78
N TYR A 106 11.50 -3.00 1.87
CA TYR A 106 11.63 -1.58 2.22
C TYR A 106 12.76 -1.37 3.26
N ASN A 107 13.69 -0.48 2.97
CA ASN A 107 14.75 -0.06 3.89
C ASN A 107 14.36 1.26 4.59
N TYR A 108 13.80 1.16 5.79
CA TYR A 108 13.38 2.33 6.56
C TYR A 108 14.51 3.31 6.93
N ARG A 109 15.77 2.85 6.99
CA ARG A 109 16.91 3.72 7.38
C ARG A 109 17.29 4.70 6.29
N ARG A 110 17.10 4.29 5.04
CA ARG A 110 17.46 5.07 3.86
C ARG A 110 16.24 5.53 3.05
N ASP A 111 15.06 5.06 3.45
CA ASP A 111 13.77 5.28 2.78
C ASP A 111 13.82 4.83 1.31
N GLU A 112 14.17 3.56 1.11
CA GLU A 112 14.39 2.97 -0.22
C GLU A 112 13.51 1.73 -0.39
N ILE A 113 12.96 1.54 -1.59
CA ILE A 113 12.30 0.29 -1.96
C ILE A 113 13.18 -0.47 -2.95
N VAL A 114 13.30 -1.78 -2.76
CA VAL A 114 13.84 -2.72 -3.75
C VAL A 114 12.71 -3.62 -4.23
N PHE A 115 12.46 -3.68 -5.54
CA PHE A 115 11.41 -4.54 -6.09
C PHE A 115 11.91 -5.90 -6.56
N SER A 116 11.06 -6.92 -6.36
CA SER A 116 11.14 -8.23 -7.01
C SER A 116 10.33 -8.24 -8.30
N THR A 117 10.94 -8.72 -9.38
CA THR A 117 10.30 -8.78 -10.70
C THR A 117 9.44 -10.02 -10.93
N ARG A 118 9.39 -10.96 -9.97
CA ARG A 118 8.61 -12.22 -10.06
C ARG A 118 7.13 -12.08 -9.68
N LYS A 119 6.77 -11.07 -8.87
CA LYS A 119 5.39 -10.72 -8.46
C LYS A 119 5.25 -9.21 -8.28
N LEU A 120 5.65 -8.49 -9.33
CA LEU A 120 5.95 -7.05 -9.24
C LEU A 120 4.81 -6.24 -8.61
N GLU A 121 3.58 -6.45 -9.04
CA GLU A 121 2.45 -5.66 -8.53
C GLU A 121 2.13 -5.97 -7.07
N HIS A 122 2.16 -7.24 -6.65
CA HIS A 122 1.97 -7.61 -5.24
C HIS A 122 3.09 -7.08 -4.37
N THR A 123 4.35 -7.31 -4.77
CA THR A 123 5.52 -6.79 -4.07
C THR A 123 5.47 -5.27 -3.99
N LEU A 124 5.00 -4.59 -5.04
CA LEU A 124 4.83 -3.14 -5.01
C LEU A 124 3.90 -2.70 -3.89
N ARG A 125 2.68 -3.26 -3.85
CA ARG A 125 1.70 -2.92 -2.83
C ARG A 125 2.18 -3.28 -1.43
N HIS A 126 2.87 -4.42 -1.30
CA HIS A 126 3.45 -4.89 -0.05
C HIS A 126 4.53 -3.92 0.48
N GLU A 127 5.52 -3.55 -0.34
CA GLU A 127 6.58 -2.64 0.12
C GLU A 127 6.04 -1.23 0.41
N PHE A 128 5.08 -0.75 -0.38
CA PHE A 128 4.41 0.52 -0.08
C PHE A 128 3.61 0.48 1.22
N ALA A 129 3.06 -0.67 1.61
CA ALA A 129 2.39 -0.81 2.89
C ALA A 129 3.37 -0.61 4.06
N HIS A 130 4.61 -1.10 3.95
CA HIS A 130 5.67 -0.81 4.94
C HIS A 130 6.02 0.68 4.98
N VAL A 131 6.04 1.37 3.84
CA VAL A 131 6.22 2.83 3.81
C VAL A 131 5.06 3.53 4.51
N ILE A 132 3.81 3.16 4.20
CA ILE A 132 2.60 3.72 4.81
C ILE A 132 2.63 3.50 6.32
N ASP A 133 2.99 2.30 6.77
CA ASP A 133 3.16 2.00 8.19
C ASP A 133 4.18 2.94 8.83
N ARG A 134 5.34 3.12 8.19
CA ARG A 134 6.37 4.01 8.71
C ARG A 134 5.93 5.48 8.79
N ARG A 135 5.11 5.95 7.85
CA ARG A 135 4.65 7.35 7.81
C ARG A 135 3.45 7.62 8.73
N LEU A 136 2.61 6.62 8.98
CA LEU A 136 1.35 6.77 9.73
C LEU A 136 1.30 6.00 11.05
N GLU A 137 2.35 5.24 11.38
CA GLU A 137 2.45 4.41 12.58
C GLU A 137 1.28 3.41 12.72
N ILE A 138 0.97 2.72 11.62
CA ILE A 138 -0.22 1.85 11.50
C ILE A 138 -0.15 0.67 12.47
N THR A 139 1.02 0.04 12.61
CA THR A 139 1.23 -1.20 13.36
C THR A 139 1.31 -1.00 14.87
N GLY A 140 0.64 0.02 15.41
CA GLY A 140 0.53 0.28 16.85
C GLY A 140 -0.42 -0.67 17.62
N ARG A 141 -0.84 -0.24 18.82
CA ARG A 141 -1.65 -1.08 19.75
C ARG A 141 -2.97 -1.58 19.14
N ASN A 142 -3.67 -0.73 18.40
CA ASN A 142 -4.98 -1.07 17.81
C ASN A 142 -4.82 -2.18 16.77
N TRP A 143 -3.79 -2.09 15.93
CA TRP A 143 -3.44 -3.13 14.97
C TRP A 143 -3.10 -4.46 15.64
N HIS A 144 -2.27 -4.44 16.68
CA HIS A 144 -1.92 -5.64 17.44
C HIS A 144 -3.14 -6.36 18.03
N ASN A 145 -4.10 -5.60 18.55
CA ASN A 145 -5.35 -6.17 19.06
C ASN A 145 -6.20 -6.75 17.93
N LEU A 146 -6.31 -6.05 16.79
CA LEU A 146 -7.03 -6.54 15.62
C LEU A 146 -6.42 -7.84 15.07
N VAL A 147 -5.10 -7.91 14.90
CA VAL A 147 -4.40 -9.13 14.45
C VAL A 147 -4.63 -10.29 15.41
N ARG A 148 -4.67 -10.03 16.72
CA ARG A 148 -5.02 -11.05 17.73
C ARG A 148 -6.44 -11.57 17.51
N THR A 149 -7.41 -10.67 17.31
CA THR A 149 -8.80 -11.06 16.98
C THR A 149 -8.86 -11.87 15.69
N MET A 150 -8.17 -11.45 14.63
CA MET A 150 -8.13 -12.18 13.37
C MET A 150 -7.62 -13.62 13.56
N LYS A 151 -6.54 -13.81 14.33
CA LYS A 151 -5.95 -15.12 14.58
C LYS A 151 -6.81 -15.99 15.51
N GLN A 152 -7.36 -15.43 16.58
CA GLN A 152 -8.02 -16.20 17.65
C GLN A 152 -9.50 -16.45 17.39
N GLN A 153 -10.22 -15.44 16.89
CA GLN A 153 -11.67 -15.50 16.68
C GLN A 153 -12.01 -15.90 15.24
N TYR A 154 -11.35 -15.29 14.26
CA TYR A 154 -11.64 -15.55 12.84
C TYR A 154 -10.78 -16.68 12.26
N GLN A 155 -9.74 -17.14 12.97
CA GLN A 155 -8.75 -18.10 12.47
C GLN A 155 -8.20 -17.70 11.10
N PHE A 156 -7.99 -16.40 10.91
CA PHE A 156 -7.72 -15.79 9.62
C PHE A 156 -6.29 -15.22 9.53
N SER A 157 -5.69 -15.38 8.36
CA SER A 157 -4.46 -14.71 7.93
C SER A 157 -4.55 -14.41 6.42
N PRO A 158 -4.13 -13.22 5.95
CA PRO A 158 -4.10 -12.91 4.52
C PRO A 158 -3.25 -13.89 3.70
N SER A 159 -2.18 -14.38 4.30
CA SER A 159 -1.28 -15.40 3.75
C SER A 159 -0.49 -16.10 4.85
N ASP A 160 0.25 -17.15 4.50
CA ASP A 160 1.22 -17.76 5.43
C ASP A 160 2.34 -16.78 5.80
N TYR A 161 2.75 -15.92 4.85
CA TYR A 161 3.82 -14.96 5.07
C TYR A 161 3.44 -13.90 6.11
N ALA A 162 2.17 -13.48 6.14
CA ALA A 162 1.59 -12.58 7.13
C ALA A 162 1.74 -13.08 8.58
N LEU A 163 1.98 -14.38 8.80
CA LEU A 163 2.16 -14.93 10.15
C LEU A 163 3.53 -14.62 10.76
N THR A 164 4.50 -14.14 9.96
CA THR A 164 5.87 -13.84 10.38
C THR A 164 5.93 -12.82 11.53
N ASN A 165 5.25 -11.69 11.38
CA ASN A 165 5.10 -10.65 12.40
C ASN A 165 3.90 -9.74 12.05
N THR A 166 3.63 -8.74 12.89
CA THR A 166 2.48 -7.83 12.72
C THR A 166 2.63 -6.89 11.52
N GLU A 167 3.85 -6.52 11.17
CA GLU A 167 4.20 -5.63 10.08
C GLU A 167 4.00 -6.32 8.74
N GLU A 168 4.44 -7.57 8.62
CA GLU A 168 4.17 -8.42 7.46
C GLU A 168 2.68 -8.75 7.33
N TYR A 169 1.96 -8.89 8.45
CA TYR A 169 0.51 -9.03 8.42
C TYR A 169 -0.15 -7.80 7.80
N TRP A 170 0.31 -6.59 8.16
CA TRP A 170 -0.20 -5.36 7.59
C TRP A 170 0.12 -5.27 6.09
N ALA A 171 1.37 -5.53 5.72
CA ALA A 171 1.82 -5.43 4.35
C ALA A 171 1.11 -6.40 3.41
N GLU A 172 0.91 -7.64 3.85
CA GLU A 172 0.14 -8.64 3.11
C GLU A 172 -1.35 -8.26 3.05
N ALA A 173 -1.95 -7.84 4.17
CA ALA A 173 -3.35 -7.43 4.19
C ALA A 173 -3.60 -6.27 3.21
N PHE A 174 -2.77 -5.24 3.24
CA PHE A 174 -2.88 -4.13 2.30
C PHE A 174 -2.70 -4.59 0.85
N ALA A 175 -1.67 -5.41 0.57
CA ALA A 175 -1.36 -5.87 -0.79
C ALA A 175 -2.47 -6.71 -1.43
N TYR A 176 -3.11 -7.60 -0.65
CA TYR A 176 -4.23 -8.40 -1.11
C TYR A 176 -5.52 -7.58 -1.20
N PHE A 177 -5.83 -6.75 -0.20
CA PHE A 177 -7.03 -5.90 -0.21
C PHE A 177 -7.07 -4.95 -1.40
N THR A 178 -5.90 -4.47 -1.81
CA THR A 178 -5.76 -3.50 -2.92
C THR A 178 -5.48 -4.13 -4.29
N ALA A 179 -5.51 -5.46 -4.38
CA ALA A 179 -5.37 -6.20 -5.63
C ALA A 179 -6.59 -5.99 -6.55
N PRO A 180 -6.41 -5.96 -7.89
CA PRO A 180 -7.49 -5.67 -8.84
C PRO A 180 -8.62 -6.71 -8.89
N ASP A 181 -8.41 -7.89 -8.32
CA ASP A 181 -9.36 -9.00 -8.25
C ASP A 181 -9.89 -9.26 -6.83
N TYR A 182 -9.52 -8.43 -5.86
CA TYR A 182 -10.02 -8.54 -4.50
C TYR A 182 -11.56 -8.53 -4.45
N GLY A 183 -12.14 -9.50 -3.74
CA GLY A 183 -13.59 -9.64 -3.59
C GLY A 183 -14.36 -10.12 -4.82
N LYS A 184 -13.74 -10.29 -6.00
CA LYS A 184 -14.46 -10.70 -7.23
C LYS A 184 -15.06 -12.11 -7.14
N ASN A 185 -14.43 -12.99 -6.37
CA ASN A 185 -14.87 -14.39 -6.20
C ASN A 185 -15.58 -14.61 -4.86
N GLY A 186 -16.06 -13.56 -4.20
CA GLY A 186 -16.69 -13.64 -2.88
C GLY A 186 -15.73 -13.87 -1.71
N GLN A 187 -14.44 -14.14 -1.98
CA GLN A 187 -13.40 -14.19 -0.96
C GLN A 187 -13.04 -12.76 -0.51
N ARG A 188 -13.37 -12.47 0.74
CA ARG A 188 -13.18 -11.17 1.39
C ARG A 188 -12.55 -11.36 2.75
N PHE A 189 -11.95 -10.30 3.25
CA PHE A 189 -11.41 -10.33 4.61
C PHE A 189 -12.55 -10.18 5.63
N PRO A 190 -12.31 -10.57 6.89
CA PRO A 190 -13.19 -10.18 7.98
C PRO A 190 -13.45 -8.67 7.95
N GLU A 191 -14.71 -8.27 8.16
CA GLU A 191 -15.16 -6.88 7.99
C GLU A 191 -14.34 -5.88 8.83
N GLU A 192 -13.94 -6.27 10.04
CA GLU A 192 -13.13 -5.44 10.92
C GLU A 192 -11.74 -5.14 10.33
N LEU A 193 -11.16 -6.10 9.61
CA LEU A 193 -9.88 -5.92 8.91
C LEU A 193 -10.05 -5.03 7.68
N GLU A 194 -11.09 -5.25 6.87
CA GLU A 194 -11.39 -4.37 5.72
C GLU A 194 -11.60 -2.92 6.19
N ARG A 195 -12.36 -2.73 7.27
CA ARG A 195 -12.64 -1.42 7.85
C ARG A 195 -11.37 -0.73 8.35
N PHE A 196 -10.47 -1.48 8.98
CA PHE A 196 -9.18 -0.94 9.41
C PHE A 196 -8.37 -0.44 8.20
N ILE A 197 -8.25 -1.25 7.14
CA ILE A 197 -7.51 -0.88 5.92
C ILE A 197 -8.14 0.35 5.26
N MET A 198 -9.47 0.40 5.16
CA MET A 198 -10.20 1.53 4.59
C MET A 198 -10.01 2.82 5.41
N ASN A 199 -9.90 2.72 6.73
CA ASN A 199 -9.59 3.88 7.58
C ASN A 199 -8.18 4.42 7.29
N VAL A 200 -7.19 3.55 7.05
CA VAL A 200 -5.84 3.97 6.64
C VAL A 200 -5.87 4.66 5.27
N ILE A 201 -6.60 4.08 4.31
CA ILE A 201 -6.80 4.69 2.98
C ILE A 201 -7.43 6.08 3.12
N GLN A 202 -8.42 6.23 3.99
CA GLN A 202 -9.06 7.53 4.23
C GLN A 202 -8.10 8.56 4.85
N GLN A 203 -7.18 8.13 5.73
CA GLN A 203 -6.12 9.01 6.24
C GLN A 203 -5.20 9.48 5.11
N LEU A 204 -4.79 8.58 4.21
CA LEU A 204 -3.96 8.93 3.04
C LEU A 204 -4.66 9.96 2.14
N ARG A 205 -5.96 9.81 1.86
CA ARG A 205 -6.75 10.78 1.10
C ARG A 205 -6.73 12.17 1.72
N THR A 206 -6.82 12.22 3.05
CA THR A 206 -6.91 13.48 3.80
C THR A 206 -5.57 14.22 3.76
N ILE A 207 -4.46 13.49 3.84
CA ILE A 207 -3.11 14.05 3.70
C ILE A 207 -2.92 14.63 2.30
N ASP A 208 -3.39 13.93 1.26
CA ASP A 208 -3.31 14.38 -0.13
C ASP A 208 -4.11 15.68 -0.35
N ALA A 209 -5.34 15.75 0.17
CA ALA A 209 -6.17 16.96 0.11
C ALA A 209 -5.57 18.15 0.89
N GLY A 210 -4.88 17.88 2.00
CA GLY A 210 -4.22 18.89 2.83
C GLY A 210 -2.94 19.50 2.23
N GLN A 211 -2.41 18.93 1.14
CA GLN A 211 -1.29 19.52 0.39
C GLN A 211 -1.74 20.60 -0.61
N ILE A 212 -3.04 20.89 -0.72
CA ILE A 212 -3.61 21.94 -1.59
C ILE A 212 -3.83 23.27 -0.85
N THR A 213 -3.71 23.35 0.47
CA THR A 213 -3.86 24.63 1.21
C THR A 213 -2.53 25.25 1.60
N CYS A 214 -1.84 25.83 0.63
CA CYS A 214 -1.02 27.02 0.83
C CYS A 214 -1.47 28.02 -0.24
N GLU A 215 -2.57 28.70 0.03
CA GLU A 215 -2.89 29.94 -0.68
C GLU A 215 -1.85 30.97 -0.26
N CYS A 216 -1.03 31.38 -1.22
CA CYS A 216 -0.11 32.51 -1.13
C CYS A 216 -0.89 33.83 -1.07
#